data_AF-A0A9W6ZAK1-F1
#
_entry.id   AF-A0A9W6ZAK1-F1
#
_cell.length_a   1.000
_cell.length_b   1.000
_cell.length_c   1.000
_cell.angle_alpha   90.00
_cell.angle_beta   90.00
_cell.angle_gamma   90.00
#
_symmetry.space_group_name_H-M   'P 1'
#
loop_
_entity.id
_entity.type
_entity.pdbx_description
1 polymer ?
#
loop_
_entity_poly.entity_id
_entity_poly.type
_entity_poly.pdbx_seq_one_letter_code
_entity_poly.pdbx_strand_id
1 'polypeptide(L)'
;MNPREQQQMNETLNTLQQRGQIFTEQMFQAKEENWKLEDLCKERAKEVKKKREDVKQKAIDLLNLHILTPNPAYQRADGLNPTKLADINQRKLVSNLEARLNKALIRNATTINESNAIKAKIDKLRQKRMNDNFNRTSLEKKLRKLQADLDVVMETAAAAAEQRETFQEKKNQLLSDNIDEAAEFNEAYAQLGKYIDTQNELLEKSIEKAAKAVKFDTATNDDVDTRGMLSVSEEKKKQQDIQLFSATIREQDKAYRHTQQKIEEYKRDFADLFAVAGSTDMDEIATTFCANEDESFRLFTHIQTVNQETDTVQQQFEKLCADIQAYEDEGRSKERARVQEKLELDQGVVDAKEENRQLMIQAVDEQKTVMNIAKRVSGLFYKINCESLLEGRSSQGGGLAFLNGQSVDENNILQFMGVIEERATQIVRDHVKSLAQQGAEGQRRRKSISLTQSLAGSMDAAITGKPVALEMFDSDEEDDDGDKVLTRDAIMNSVKNTFEVKGLSPKRRK
;
A
#
# COMPACT_ATOMS: atom_id res chain seq x y z
N MET A 1 10.43 56.84 34.14
CA MET A 1 11.15 55.57 34.34
C MET A 1 10.99 55.17 35.79
N ASN A 2 10.47 53.97 36.05
CA ASN A 2 10.16 53.52 37.40
C ASN A 2 11.49 53.25 38.16
N PRO A 3 11.67 53.70 39.41
CA PRO A 3 12.92 53.50 40.15
C PRO A 3 13.26 52.00 40.35
N ARG A 4 12.25 51.13 40.37
CA ARG A 4 12.42 49.67 40.36
C ARG A 4 13.03 49.13 39.07
N GLU A 5 12.67 49.69 37.92
CA GLU A 5 13.22 49.26 36.62
C GLU A 5 14.69 49.70 36.47
N GLN A 6 15.05 50.87 37.01
CA GLN A 6 16.45 51.31 37.06
C GLN A 6 17.30 50.46 38.00
N GLN A 7 16.76 50.03 39.15
CA GLN A 7 17.47 49.10 40.05
C GLN A 7 17.68 47.74 39.39
N GLN A 8 16.65 47.18 38.73
CA GLN A 8 16.78 45.92 38.00
C GLN A 8 17.75 46.01 36.82
N MET A 9 17.78 47.14 36.09
CA MET A 9 18.79 47.35 35.05
C MET A 9 20.21 47.47 35.62
N ASN A 10 20.40 48.13 36.76
CA ASN A 10 21.72 48.21 37.38
C ASN A 10 22.19 46.87 37.96
N GLU A 11 21.29 46.06 38.51
CA GLU A 11 21.59 44.70 38.97
C GLU A 11 21.94 43.77 37.79
N THR A 12 21.20 43.84 36.68
CA THR A 12 21.52 43.07 35.47
C THR A 12 22.82 43.54 34.83
N LEU A 13 23.12 44.84 34.84
CA LEU A 13 24.40 45.37 34.37
C LEU A 13 25.57 44.92 35.25
N ASN A 14 25.42 44.95 36.58
CA ASN A 14 26.44 44.51 37.52
C ASN A 14 26.70 43.00 37.42
N THR A 15 25.65 42.18 37.29
CA THR A 15 25.81 40.74 37.08
C THR A 15 26.48 40.42 35.75
N LEU A 16 26.18 41.19 34.69
CA LEU A 16 26.84 41.04 33.40
C LEU A 16 28.32 41.46 33.47
N GLN A 17 28.64 42.53 34.20
CA GLN A 17 30.02 42.96 34.42
C GLN A 17 30.82 41.95 35.24
N GLN A 18 30.25 41.40 36.32
CA GLN A 18 30.88 40.34 37.11
C GLN A 18 31.13 39.09 36.26
N ARG A 19 30.15 38.69 35.43
CA ARG A 19 30.31 37.56 34.51
C ARG A 19 31.38 37.83 33.44
N GLY A 20 31.48 39.07 32.96
CA GLY A 20 32.53 39.50 32.04
C GLY A 20 33.93 39.45 32.67
N GLN A 21 34.06 39.86 33.94
CA GLN A 21 35.32 39.76 34.68
C GLN A 21 35.75 38.31 34.89
N ILE A 22 34.82 37.44 35.34
CA ILE A 22 35.07 36.00 35.52
C ILE A 22 35.49 35.35 34.20
N PHE A 23 34.82 35.68 33.10
CA PHE A 23 35.19 35.17 31.78
C PHE A 23 36.60 35.63 31.35
N THR A 24 36.97 36.88 31.64
CA THR A 24 38.30 37.41 31.32
C THR A 24 39.38 36.71 32.13
N GLU A 25 39.12 36.45 33.41
CA GLU A 25 40.03 35.71 34.30
C GLU A 25 40.20 34.25 33.84
N GLN A 26 39.10 33.57 33.50
CA GLN A 26 39.14 32.21 32.94
C GLN A 26 39.90 32.16 31.61
N MET A 27 39.71 33.15 30.74
CA MET A 27 40.46 33.27 29.49
C MET A 27 41.96 33.47 29.72
N PHE A 28 42.34 34.20 30.77
CA PHE A 28 43.74 34.42 31.13
C PHE A 28 44.37 33.13 31.67
N GLN A 29 43.69 32.44 32.58
CA GLN A 29 44.11 31.15 33.12
C GLN A 29 44.28 30.10 32.00
N ALA A 30 43.31 30.01 31.08
CA ALA A 30 43.38 29.10 29.94
C ALA A 30 44.53 29.43 28.96
N LYS A 31 44.89 30.71 28.82
CA LYS A 31 46.07 31.13 28.04
C LYS A 31 47.37 30.73 28.72
N GLU A 32 47.46 30.91 30.04
CA GLU A 32 48.63 30.51 30.82
C GLU A 32 48.84 28.99 30.80
N GLU A 33 47.76 28.21 30.91
CA GLU A 33 47.80 26.76 30.77
C GLU A 33 48.22 26.32 29.37
N ASN A 34 47.71 26.97 28.32
CA ASN A 34 48.14 26.68 26.94
C ASN A 34 49.63 26.98 26.75
N TRP A 35 50.15 28.07 27.31
CA TRP A 35 51.59 28.38 27.26
C TRP A 35 52.43 27.30 27.95
N LYS A 36 52.02 26.86 29.15
CA LYS A 36 52.69 25.75 29.87
C LYS A 36 52.67 24.45 29.07
N LEU A 37 51.53 24.12 28.45
CA LEU A 37 51.39 22.94 27.60
C LEU A 37 52.25 23.04 26.34
N GLU A 38 52.37 24.22 25.75
CA GLU A 38 53.22 24.45 24.57
C GLU A 38 54.71 24.27 24.91
N ASP A 39 55.16 24.79 26.06
CA ASP A 39 56.54 24.61 26.52
C ASP A 39 56.85 23.15 26.86
N LEU A 40 55.93 22.43 27.51
CA LEU A 40 56.05 20.99 27.73
C LEU A 40 56.11 20.20 26.42
N CYS A 41 55.31 20.58 25.41
CA CYS A 41 55.37 19.97 24.08
C CYS A 41 56.72 20.21 23.41
N LYS A 42 57.29 21.42 23.52
CA LYS A 42 58.62 21.73 22.98
C LYS A 42 59.73 20.94 23.69
N GLU A 43 59.64 20.77 25.01
CA GLU A 43 60.60 19.98 25.77
C GLU A 43 60.53 18.49 25.39
N ARG A 44 59.32 17.91 25.33
CA ARG A 44 59.12 16.53 24.87
C ARG A 44 59.59 16.33 23.44
N ALA A 45 59.39 17.29 22.55
CA ALA A 45 59.91 17.23 21.19
C ALA A 45 61.45 17.19 21.15
N LYS A 46 62.12 17.96 22.01
CA LYS A 46 63.60 17.91 22.17
C LYS A 46 64.06 16.55 22.70
N GLU A 47 63.39 16.00 23.71
CA GLU A 47 63.70 14.66 24.24
C GLU A 47 63.56 13.57 23.17
N VAL A 48 62.47 13.61 22.38
CA VAL A 48 62.25 12.66 21.28
C VAL A 48 63.34 12.79 20.23
N LYS A 49 63.76 14.02 19.89
CA LYS A 49 64.85 14.25 18.94
C LYS A 49 66.16 13.66 19.45
N LYS A 50 66.51 13.91 20.73
CA LYS A 50 67.71 13.34 21.37
C LYS A 50 67.68 11.80 21.37
N LYS A 51 66.56 11.20 21.76
CA LYS A 51 66.39 9.73 21.71
C LYS A 51 66.53 9.17 20.30
N ARG A 52 66.04 9.89 19.27
CA ARG A 52 66.24 9.50 17.87
C ARG A 52 67.71 9.57 17.45
N GLU A 53 68.44 10.59 17.88
CA GLU A 53 69.89 10.72 17.65
C GLU A 53 70.65 9.55 18.31
N ASP A 54 70.36 9.26 19.58
CA ASP A 54 70.99 8.18 20.35
C ASP A 54 70.71 6.81 19.72
N VAL A 55 69.47 6.57 19.23
CA VAL A 55 69.10 5.34 18.54
C VAL A 55 69.84 5.22 17.20
N LYS A 56 70.00 6.32 16.45
CA LYS A 56 70.80 6.32 15.21
C LYS A 56 72.26 5.99 15.50
N GLN A 57 72.85 6.59 16.53
CA GLN A 57 74.23 6.30 16.94
C GLN A 57 74.39 4.84 17.35
N LYS A 58 73.50 4.30 18.20
CA LYS A 58 73.51 2.88 18.58
C LYS A 58 73.33 1.95 17.39
N ALA A 59 72.49 2.31 16.41
CA ALA A 59 72.33 1.52 15.19
C ALA A 59 73.60 1.54 14.31
N ILE A 60 74.27 2.69 14.21
CA ILE A 60 75.56 2.82 13.53
C ILE A 60 76.63 1.99 14.25
N ASP A 61 76.70 2.05 15.58
CA ASP A 61 77.65 1.28 16.38
C ASP A 61 77.43 -0.23 16.23
N LEU A 62 76.17 -0.69 16.22
CA LEU A 62 75.82 -2.09 15.97
C LEU A 62 76.18 -2.55 14.55
N LEU A 63 75.96 -1.70 13.54
CA LEU A 63 76.38 -1.99 12.17
C LEU A 63 77.91 -2.07 12.06
N ASN A 64 78.63 -1.17 12.73
CA ASN A 64 80.09 -1.14 12.73
C ASN A 64 80.72 -2.31 13.51
N LEU A 65 80.06 -2.82 14.55
CA LEU A 65 80.49 -4.00 15.31
C LEU A 65 80.65 -5.25 14.44
N HIS A 66 79.88 -5.34 13.34
CA HIS A 66 79.88 -6.48 12.43
C HIS A 66 80.67 -6.25 11.13
N ILE A 67 81.18 -5.04 10.88
CA ILE A 67 81.99 -4.72 9.69
C ILE A 67 83.50 -4.84 9.98
N LEU A 68 83.92 -4.66 11.23
CA LEU A 68 85.33 -4.72 11.64
C LEU A 68 85.61 -5.88 12.61
N THR A 69 85.40 -7.12 12.15
CA THR A 69 86.17 -8.24 12.71
C THR A 69 87.48 -8.38 11.89
N PRO A 70 88.68 -8.38 12.50
CA PRO A 70 89.97 -8.36 11.79
C PRO A 70 90.29 -9.60 10.95
N ASN A 71 89.37 -10.58 10.85
CA ASN A 71 89.65 -11.88 10.27
C ASN A 71 88.54 -12.29 9.28
N PRO A 72 88.74 -12.11 7.95
CA PRO A 72 87.76 -12.46 6.92
C PRO A 72 87.51 -13.98 6.78
N ALA A 73 88.29 -14.82 7.47
CA ALA A 73 88.17 -16.28 7.38
C ALA A 73 87.04 -16.87 8.25
N TYR A 74 86.64 -16.21 9.35
CA TYR A 74 85.65 -16.78 10.28
C TYR A 74 84.19 -16.49 9.91
N GLN A 75 83.92 -15.64 8.92
CA GLN A 75 82.57 -15.46 8.36
C GLN A 75 82.11 -16.63 7.47
N ARG A 76 82.98 -17.62 7.23
CA ARG A 76 82.71 -18.77 6.34
C ARG A 76 82.50 -20.10 7.07
N ALA A 77 82.36 -20.10 8.40
CA ALA A 77 82.15 -21.34 9.15
C ALA A 77 80.69 -21.86 9.07
N ASP A 78 79.73 -21.02 8.63
CA ASP A 78 78.30 -21.42 8.51
C ASP A 78 77.69 -21.17 7.11
N GLY A 79 78.50 -20.90 6.09
CA GLY A 79 78.06 -20.86 4.67
C GLY A 79 77.03 -19.79 4.28
N LEU A 80 76.43 -19.04 5.21
CA LEU A 80 75.48 -17.96 4.93
C LEU A 80 76.15 -16.60 5.03
N ASN A 81 76.13 -15.84 3.94
CA ASN A 81 76.56 -14.45 3.93
C ASN A 81 75.61 -13.63 4.85
N PRO A 82 76.11 -12.95 5.90
CA PRO A 82 75.26 -12.22 6.84
C PRO A 82 74.47 -11.09 6.16
N THR A 83 75.03 -10.47 5.12
CA THR A 83 74.36 -9.46 4.28
C THR A 83 73.16 -10.05 3.53
N LYS A 84 73.32 -11.25 2.93
CA LYS A 84 72.20 -11.92 2.23
C LYS A 84 71.10 -12.34 3.21
N LEU A 85 71.45 -12.73 4.43
CA LEU A 85 70.48 -13.06 5.47
C LEU A 85 69.72 -11.80 5.94
N ALA A 86 70.41 -10.67 6.10
CA ALA A 86 69.78 -9.39 6.41
C ALA A 86 68.81 -8.95 5.31
N ASP A 87 69.19 -9.08 4.04
CA ASP A 87 68.34 -8.78 2.89
C ASP A 87 67.09 -9.69 2.85
N ILE A 88 67.26 -10.99 3.10
CA ILE A 88 66.14 -11.95 3.18
C ILE A 88 65.19 -11.57 4.33
N ASN A 89 65.73 -11.21 5.49
CA ASN A 89 64.92 -10.81 6.64
C ASN A 89 64.19 -9.48 6.39
N GLN A 90 64.83 -8.52 5.73
CA GLN A 90 64.19 -7.27 5.33
C GLN A 90 63.07 -7.50 4.31
N ARG A 91 63.28 -8.36 3.31
CA ARG A 91 62.23 -8.74 2.35
C ARG A 91 61.04 -9.42 3.04
N LYS A 92 61.30 -10.32 3.99
CA LYS A 92 60.24 -10.95 4.80
C LYS A 92 59.48 -9.92 5.65
N LEU A 93 60.18 -8.94 6.23
CA LEU A 93 59.54 -7.87 7.01
C LEU A 93 58.66 -6.99 6.11
N VAL A 94 59.16 -6.58 4.95
CA VAL A 94 58.40 -5.81 3.95
C VAL A 94 57.16 -6.58 3.52
N SER A 95 57.31 -7.85 3.14
CA SER A 95 56.19 -8.72 2.75
C SER A 95 55.14 -8.86 3.88
N ASN A 96 55.58 -8.98 5.14
CA ASN A 96 54.65 -9.01 6.28
C ASN A 96 53.94 -7.67 6.50
N LEU A 97 54.62 -6.55 6.32
CA LEU A 97 54.02 -5.21 6.43
C LEU A 97 53.03 -4.96 5.30
N GLU A 98 53.35 -5.36 4.07
CA GLU A 98 52.46 -5.30 2.92
C GLU A 98 51.22 -6.19 3.13
N ALA A 99 51.39 -7.41 3.63
CA ALA A 99 50.26 -8.29 3.96
C ALA A 99 49.35 -7.69 5.05
N ARG A 100 49.94 -7.06 6.08
CA ARG A 100 49.19 -6.36 7.12
C ARG A 100 48.47 -5.12 6.57
N LEU A 101 49.12 -4.37 5.69
CA LEU A 101 48.54 -3.21 5.02
C LEU A 101 47.36 -3.65 4.14
N ASN A 102 47.53 -4.68 3.31
CA ASN A 102 46.46 -5.22 2.47
C ASN A 102 45.27 -5.68 3.31
N LYS A 103 45.52 -6.37 4.43
CA LYS A 103 44.44 -6.76 5.36
C LYS A 103 43.75 -5.55 5.98
N ALA A 104 44.49 -4.48 6.29
CA ALA A 104 43.91 -3.22 6.79
C ALA A 104 43.10 -2.49 5.71
N LEU A 105 43.56 -2.48 4.46
CA LEU A 105 42.84 -1.90 3.33
C LEU A 105 41.55 -2.65 3.02
N ILE A 106 41.57 -3.99 3.04
CA ILE A 106 40.36 -4.81 2.88
C ILE A 106 39.37 -4.50 3.99
N ARG A 107 39.81 -4.46 5.27
CA ARG A 107 38.95 -4.09 6.39
C ARG A 107 38.38 -2.68 6.26
N ASN A 108 39.18 -1.72 5.79
CA ASN A 108 38.71 -0.37 5.56
C ASN A 108 37.63 -0.35 4.47
N ALA A 109 37.85 -1.03 3.34
CA ALA A 109 36.88 -1.16 2.27
C ALA A 109 35.57 -1.81 2.75
N THR A 110 35.63 -2.88 3.56
CA THR A 110 34.42 -3.51 4.13
C THR A 110 33.69 -2.54 5.06
N THR A 111 34.38 -1.80 5.92
CA THR A 111 33.73 -0.81 6.80
C THR A 111 33.10 0.36 6.04
N ILE A 112 33.70 0.80 4.93
CA ILE A 112 33.13 1.83 4.06
C ILE A 112 31.86 1.30 3.39
N ASN A 113 31.87 0.06 2.90
CA ASN A 113 30.70 -0.58 2.30
C ASN A 113 29.56 -0.73 3.31
N GLU A 114 29.86 -1.18 4.54
CA GLU A 114 28.89 -1.25 5.64
C GLU A 114 28.32 0.14 5.98
N SER A 115 29.17 1.17 6.05
CA SER A 115 28.74 2.55 6.28
C SER A 115 27.80 3.05 5.18
N ASN A 116 28.12 2.76 3.91
CA ASN A 116 27.29 3.13 2.78
C ASN A 116 25.94 2.38 2.78
N ALA A 117 25.94 1.10 3.14
CA ALA A 117 24.70 0.32 3.30
C ALA A 117 23.81 0.89 4.41
N ILE A 118 24.40 1.28 5.55
CA ILE A 118 23.67 1.94 6.65
C ILE A 118 23.12 3.30 6.20
N LYS A 119 23.89 4.11 5.48
CA LYS A 119 23.41 5.39 4.92
C LYS A 119 22.21 5.19 3.99
N ALA A 120 22.30 4.24 3.06
CA ALA A 120 21.19 3.91 2.17
C ALA A 120 19.93 3.48 2.94
N LYS A 121 20.09 2.70 4.02
CA LYS A 121 18.98 2.33 4.92
C LYS A 121 18.40 3.54 5.64
N ILE A 122 19.24 4.45 6.13
CA ILE A 122 18.80 5.70 6.77
C ILE A 122 18.00 6.55 5.79
N ASP A 123 18.46 6.68 4.55
CA ASP A 123 17.78 7.51 3.54
C ASP A 123 16.43 6.91 3.12
N LYS A 124 16.34 5.58 2.96
CA LYS A 124 15.06 4.88 2.79
C LYS A 124 14.10 5.15 3.95
N LEU A 125 14.58 5.09 5.19
CA LEU A 125 13.77 5.37 6.38
C LEU A 125 13.34 6.85 6.46
N ARG A 126 14.20 7.78 6.04
CA ARG A 126 13.87 9.21 5.96
C ARG A 126 12.80 9.48 4.93
N GLN A 127 12.90 8.88 3.75
CA GLN A 127 11.89 9.00 2.70
C GLN A 127 10.55 8.43 3.17
N LYS A 128 10.55 7.26 3.83
CA LYS A 128 9.34 6.70 4.44
C LYS A 128 8.73 7.65 5.46
N ARG A 129 9.53 8.17 6.40
CA ARG A 129 9.06 9.13 7.41
C ARG A 129 8.49 10.40 6.78
N MET A 130 9.11 10.90 5.72
CA MET A 130 8.61 12.07 4.99
C MET A 130 7.25 11.80 4.37
N ASN A 131 7.08 10.64 3.73
CA ASN A 131 5.81 10.20 3.16
C ASN A 131 4.73 10.01 4.25
N ASP A 132 5.08 9.37 5.35
CA ASP A 132 4.18 9.16 6.50
C ASP A 132 3.74 10.51 7.10
N ASN A 133 4.66 11.47 7.24
CA ASN A 133 4.34 12.82 7.69
C ASN A 133 3.43 13.56 6.71
N PHE A 134 3.69 13.47 5.41
CA PHE A 134 2.83 14.06 4.39
C PHE A 134 1.42 13.47 4.48
N ASN A 135 1.31 12.14 4.55
CA ASN A 135 0.04 11.44 4.72
C ASN A 135 -0.69 11.86 6.00
N ARG A 136 0.02 11.92 7.14
CA ARG A 136 -0.54 12.41 8.42
C ARG A 136 -1.12 13.81 8.26
N THR A 137 -0.35 14.75 7.70
CA THR A 137 -0.84 16.14 7.53
C THR A 137 -2.03 16.23 6.58
N SER A 138 -2.09 15.40 5.55
CA SER A 138 -3.23 15.31 4.63
C SER A 138 -4.48 14.75 5.34
N LEU A 139 -4.31 13.69 6.12
CA LEU A 139 -5.40 13.10 6.92
C LEU A 139 -5.89 14.07 7.99
N GLU A 140 -5.00 14.79 8.67
CA GLU A 140 -5.38 15.83 9.65
C GLU A 140 -6.19 16.96 9.00
N LYS A 141 -5.82 17.40 7.79
CA LYS A 141 -6.61 18.38 7.04
C LYS A 141 -7.99 17.84 6.70
N LYS A 142 -8.09 16.57 6.27
CA LYS A 142 -9.38 15.93 5.97
C LYS A 142 -10.25 15.79 7.23
N LEU A 143 -9.67 15.41 8.37
CA LEU A 143 -10.37 15.33 9.65
C LEU A 143 -10.91 16.69 10.09
N ARG A 144 -10.11 17.77 9.94
CA ARG A 144 -10.59 19.12 10.24
C ARG A 144 -11.74 19.57 9.34
N LYS A 145 -11.70 19.20 8.06
CA LYS A 145 -12.83 19.47 7.15
C LYS A 145 -14.07 18.69 7.56
N LEU A 146 -13.93 17.39 7.84
CA LEU A 146 -15.04 16.55 8.30
C LEU A 146 -15.65 17.09 9.60
N GLN A 147 -14.82 17.57 10.53
CA GLN A 147 -15.29 18.20 11.75
C GLN A 147 -16.09 19.48 11.47
N ALA A 148 -15.59 20.35 10.58
CA ALA A 148 -16.32 21.54 10.17
C ALA A 148 -17.65 21.20 9.46
N ASP A 149 -17.65 20.19 8.59
CA ASP A 149 -18.86 19.72 7.91
C ASP A 149 -19.86 19.12 8.92
N LEU A 150 -19.38 18.39 9.94
CA LEU A 150 -20.21 17.87 11.03
C LEU A 150 -20.83 19.00 11.86
N ASP A 151 -20.06 20.05 12.17
CA ASP A 151 -20.57 21.22 12.89
C ASP A 151 -21.69 21.92 12.10
N VAL A 152 -21.52 22.05 10.77
CA VAL A 152 -22.58 22.58 9.88
C VAL A 152 -23.82 21.70 9.88
N VAL A 153 -23.65 20.37 9.78
CA VAL A 153 -24.80 19.44 9.85
C VAL A 153 -25.49 19.53 11.20
N MET A 154 -24.75 19.64 12.30
CA MET A 154 -25.31 19.79 13.63
C MET A 154 -26.09 21.11 13.77
N GLU A 155 -25.57 22.21 13.23
CA GLU A 155 -26.26 23.51 13.21
C GLU A 155 -27.55 23.46 12.38
N THR A 156 -27.50 22.88 11.18
CA THR A 156 -28.71 22.72 10.34
C THR A 156 -29.74 21.79 10.99
N ALA A 157 -29.30 20.73 11.68
CA ALA A 157 -30.19 19.84 12.41
C ALA A 157 -30.83 20.53 13.62
N ALA A 158 -30.07 21.36 14.35
CA ALA A 158 -30.61 22.18 15.44
C ALA A 158 -31.65 23.18 14.93
N ALA A 159 -31.35 23.90 13.84
CA ALA A 159 -32.29 24.82 13.21
C ALA A 159 -33.57 24.12 12.73
N ALA A 160 -33.45 22.93 12.13
CA ALA A 160 -34.61 22.13 11.72
C ALA A 160 -35.45 21.64 12.91
N ALA A 161 -34.80 21.29 14.02
CA ALA A 161 -35.47 20.90 15.26
C ALA A 161 -36.25 22.06 15.89
N GLU A 162 -35.65 23.25 15.95
CA GLU A 162 -36.32 24.48 16.39
C GLU A 162 -37.53 24.81 15.51
N GLN A 163 -37.38 24.77 14.18
CA GLN A 163 -38.50 24.96 13.26
C GLN A 163 -39.62 23.96 13.53
N ARG A 164 -39.28 22.67 13.69
CA ARG A 164 -40.27 21.63 14.02
C ARG A 164 -40.99 21.91 15.33
N GLU A 165 -40.30 22.40 16.36
CA GLU A 165 -40.92 22.78 17.63
C GLU A 165 -41.92 23.92 17.45
N THR A 166 -41.54 24.98 16.71
CA THR A 166 -42.47 26.09 16.41
C THR A 166 -43.70 25.64 15.61
N PHE A 167 -43.55 24.70 14.68
CA PHE A 167 -44.69 24.14 13.94
C PHE A 167 -45.58 23.28 14.83
N GLN A 168 -45.00 22.50 15.74
CA GLN A 168 -45.78 21.72 16.71
C GLN A 168 -46.55 22.61 17.66
N GLU A 169 -45.93 23.69 18.14
CA GLU A 169 -46.60 24.67 18.99
C GLU A 169 -47.77 25.34 18.26
N LYS A 170 -47.55 25.85 17.03
CA LYS A 170 -48.62 26.42 16.19
C LYS A 170 -49.75 25.42 15.91
N LYS A 171 -49.40 24.17 15.62
CA LYS A 171 -50.39 23.11 15.41
C LYS A 171 -51.22 22.86 16.67
N ASN A 172 -50.59 22.84 17.84
CA ASN A 172 -51.28 22.63 19.10
C ASN A 172 -52.17 23.83 19.47
N GLN A 173 -51.73 25.06 19.19
CA GLN A 173 -52.54 26.28 19.34
C GLN A 173 -53.78 26.22 18.45
N LEU A 174 -53.61 25.98 17.14
CA LEU A 174 -54.73 25.87 16.20
C LEU A 174 -55.71 24.74 16.59
N LEU A 175 -55.19 23.63 17.11
CA LEU A 175 -56.03 22.54 17.60
C LEU A 175 -56.83 22.95 18.85
N SER A 176 -56.26 23.75 19.74
CA SER A 176 -56.98 24.34 20.88
C SER A 176 -58.06 25.30 20.38
N ASP A 177 -57.71 26.22 19.48
CA ASP A 177 -58.64 27.20 18.92
C ASP A 177 -59.82 26.51 18.20
N ASN A 178 -59.56 25.46 17.43
CA ASN A 178 -60.61 24.67 16.79
C ASN A 178 -61.53 23.96 17.79
N ILE A 179 -61.01 23.50 18.92
CA ILE A 179 -61.82 22.88 19.98
C ILE A 179 -62.72 23.93 20.62
N ASP A 180 -62.18 25.12 20.88
CA ASP A 180 -62.92 26.23 21.47
C ASP A 180 -64.01 26.74 20.50
N GLU A 181 -63.69 26.96 19.22
CA GLU A 181 -64.66 27.33 18.18
C GLU A 181 -65.75 26.27 17.98
N ALA A 182 -65.39 24.98 18.00
CA ALA A 182 -66.37 23.90 17.90
C ALA A 182 -67.30 23.86 19.13
N ALA A 183 -66.76 24.16 20.32
CA ALA A 183 -67.56 24.25 21.54
C ALA A 183 -68.53 25.45 21.49
N GLU A 184 -68.06 26.62 21.07
CA GLU A 184 -68.89 27.82 20.87
C GLU A 184 -69.99 27.58 19.83
N PHE A 185 -69.63 26.96 18.69
CA PHE A 185 -70.59 26.62 17.65
C PHE A 185 -71.65 25.63 18.15
N ASN A 186 -71.24 24.58 18.87
CA ASN A 186 -72.17 23.61 19.43
C ASN A 186 -73.10 24.24 20.47
N GLU A 187 -72.60 25.18 21.28
CA GLU A 187 -73.43 25.94 22.20
C GLU A 187 -74.47 26.79 21.45
N ALA A 188 -74.04 27.56 20.44
CA ALA A 188 -74.93 28.37 19.61
C ALA A 188 -75.97 27.50 18.87
N TYR A 189 -75.55 26.34 18.35
CA TYR A 189 -76.43 25.38 17.68
C TYR A 189 -77.46 24.79 18.65
N ALA A 190 -77.07 24.44 19.87
CA ALA A 190 -77.99 23.97 20.90
C ALA A 190 -79.00 25.05 21.33
N GLN A 191 -78.58 26.32 21.39
CA GLN A 191 -79.49 27.44 21.65
C GLN A 191 -80.51 27.61 20.53
N LEU A 192 -80.07 27.55 19.26
CA LEU A 192 -80.96 27.64 18.10
C LEU A 192 -81.91 26.44 18.02
N GLY A 193 -81.43 25.23 18.30
CA GLY A 193 -82.26 24.02 18.38
C GLY A 193 -83.39 24.17 19.40
N LYS A 194 -83.08 24.64 20.61
CA LYS A 194 -84.10 24.95 21.63
C LYS A 194 -85.12 25.98 21.12
N TYR A 195 -84.68 27.02 20.41
CA TYR A 195 -85.58 28.02 19.85
C TYR A 195 -86.52 27.41 18.79
N ILE A 196 -86.00 26.60 17.87
CA ILE A 196 -86.81 25.91 16.85
C ILE A 196 -87.81 24.95 17.50
N ASP A 197 -87.38 24.16 18.49
CA ASP A 197 -88.27 23.25 19.22
C ASP A 197 -89.43 24.02 19.87
N THR A 198 -89.15 25.16 20.52
CA THR A 198 -90.21 26.01 21.08
C THR A 198 -91.16 26.56 20.01
N GLN A 199 -90.65 26.93 18.82
CA GLN A 199 -91.48 27.41 17.71
C GLN A 199 -92.33 26.29 17.09
N ASN A 200 -91.76 25.11 16.89
CA ASN A 200 -92.46 23.94 16.37
C ASN A 200 -93.56 23.49 17.32
N GLU A 201 -93.31 23.50 18.63
CA GLU A 201 -94.33 23.19 19.63
C GLU A 201 -95.50 24.20 19.59
N LEU A 202 -95.22 25.48 19.34
CA LEU A 202 -96.25 26.51 19.14
C LEU A 202 -97.02 26.32 17.82
N LEU A 203 -96.32 25.97 16.74
CA LEU A 203 -96.90 25.70 15.42
C LEU A 203 -97.78 24.44 15.44
N GLU A 204 -97.35 23.35 16.06
CA GLU A 204 -98.11 22.12 16.21
C GLU A 204 -99.44 22.40 16.95
N LYS A 205 -99.37 23.15 18.05
CA LYS A 205 -100.56 23.64 18.78
C LYS A 205 -101.48 24.54 17.92
N SER A 206 -100.96 25.16 16.87
CA SER A 206 -101.74 25.99 15.93
C SER A 206 -102.36 25.16 14.79
N ILE A 207 -101.65 24.16 14.27
CA ILE A 207 -102.11 23.27 13.20
C ILE A 207 -103.19 22.32 13.71
N GLU A 208 -103.06 21.81 14.94
CA GLU A 208 -104.12 21.03 15.59
C GLU A 208 -105.45 21.79 15.70
N LYS A 209 -105.39 23.14 15.78
CA LYS A 209 -106.58 24.00 15.76
C LYS A 209 -107.14 24.18 14.34
N ALA A 210 -106.27 24.28 13.31
CA ALA A 210 -106.68 24.48 11.92
C ALA A 210 -107.19 23.19 11.23
N ALA A 211 -106.60 22.03 11.50
CA ALA A 211 -106.98 20.75 10.89
C ALA A 211 -108.38 20.26 11.28
N LYS A 212 -108.96 20.81 12.36
CA LYS A 212 -110.37 20.56 12.73
C LYS A 212 -111.39 21.31 11.84
N ALA A 213 -110.95 22.21 10.96
CA ALA A 213 -111.83 23.09 10.18
C ALA A 213 -112.02 22.70 8.69
N VAL A 214 -111.26 21.76 8.11
CA VAL A 214 -111.12 21.61 6.64
C VAL A 214 -111.69 20.27 6.07
N LYS A 215 -112.48 19.49 6.82
CA LYS A 215 -113.05 18.21 6.32
C LYS A 215 -114.50 18.33 5.79
N PHE A 216 -114.77 19.25 4.87
CA PHE A 216 -116.03 19.27 4.09
C PHE A 216 -115.76 19.89 2.71
N ASP A 217 -116.34 19.29 1.66
CA ASP A 217 -116.21 19.63 0.23
C ASP A 217 -114.91 19.10 -0.43
N THR A 218 -114.90 18.35 -1.54
CA THR A 218 -115.72 18.45 -2.75
C THR A 218 -115.60 17.17 -3.59
N ALA A 219 -116.69 16.79 -4.28
CA ALA A 219 -116.73 15.73 -5.28
C ALA A 219 -117.16 16.28 -6.66
N THR A 220 -116.83 15.52 -7.71
CA THR A 220 -117.40 15.48 -9.07
C THR A 220 -117.12 16.62 -10.06
N ASN A 221 -116.53 16.31 -11.22
CA ASN A 221 -117.31 16.16 -12.47
C ASN A 221 -116.47 15.69 -13.67
N ASP A 222 -117.04 14.71 -14.38
CA ASP A 222 -116.85 14.35 -15.79
C ASP A 222 -117.09 15.55 -16.72
N ASP A 223 -116.55 15.56 -17.94
CA ASP A 223 -117.41 15.48 -19.14
C ASP A 223 -116.65 15.21 -20.45
N VAL A 224 -117.44 14.70 -21.39
CA VAL A 224 -117.17 13.88 -22.57
C VAL A 224 -117.39 14.68 -23.88
N ASP A 225 -116.78 14.19 -24.97
CA ASP A 225 -117.07 14.32 -26.42
C ASP A 225 -117.67 15.61 -27.03
N THR A 226 -117.24 15.94 -28.26
CA THR A 226 -118.13 15.86 -29.46
C THR A 226 -117.41 16.23 -30.77
N ARG A 227 -117.82 15.54 -31.83
CA ARG A 227 -117.22 15.47 -33.17
C ARG A 227 -118.26 15.98 -34.18
N GLY A 228 -117.87 16.84 -35.14
CA GLY A 228 -118.75 17.43 -36.16
C GLY A 228 -118.28 17.14 -37.60
N MET A 229 -119.25 16.90 -38.49
CA MET A 229 -119.15 16.33 -39.84
C MET A 229 -118.80 17.35 -40.96
N LEU A 230 -118.14 16.92 -42.06
CA LEU A 230 -118.16 17.56 -43.40
C LEU A 230 -117.94 16.56 -44.57
N SER A 231 -118.07 17.03 -45.82
CA SER A 231 -118.26 16.29 -47.10
C SER A 231 -116.99 15.69 -47.74
N VAL A 232 -117.08 14.41 -48.13
CA VAL A 232 -115.98 13.46 -48.45
C VAL A 232 -115.05 13.80 -49.63
N SER A 233 -115.44 14.69 -50.56
CA SER A 233 -114.64 14.93 -51.79
C SER A 233 -113.83 16.24 -51.77
N GLU A 234 -114.34 17.28 -51.12
CA GLU A 234 -113.60 18.53 -50.87
C GLU A 234 -112.80 18.46 -49.56
N GLU A 235 -113.27 17.67 -48.59
CA GLU A 235 -112.50 17.32 -47.40
C GLU A 235 -111.23 16.60 -47.81
N LYS A 236 -111.21 15.63 -48.74
CA LYS A 236 -109.97 14.92 -49.12
C LYS A 236 -108.85 15.80 -49.69
N LYS A 237 -109.15 16.85 -50.48
CA LYS A 237 -108.13 17.76 -51.01
C LYS A 237 -107.65 18.76 -49.96
N LYS A 238 -108.56 19.39 -49.22
CA LYS A 238 -108.17 20.24 -48.08
C LYS A 238 -107.50 19.43 -46.98
N GLN A 239 -107.87 18.18 -46.77
CA GLN A 239 -107.29 17.25 -45.81
C GLN A 239 -105.96 16.72 -46.31
N GLN A 240 -105.71 16.59 -47.62
CA GLN A 240 -104.36 16.32 -48.15
C GLN A 240 -103.43 17.53 -47.98
N ASP A 241 -103.90 18.74 -48.30
CA ASP A 241 -103.11 19.95 -48.09
C ASP A 241 -102.90 20.23 -46.59
N ILE A 242 -103.92 20.06 -45.75
CA ILE A 242 -103.83 20.12 -44.28
C ILE A 242 -102.98 18.96 -43.75
N GLN A 243 -102.99 17.76 -44.35
CA GLN A 243 -102.10 16.66 -43.95
C GLN A 243 -100.65 16.95 -44.31
N LEU A 244 -100.39 17.52 -45.49
CA LEU A 244 -99.05 17.95 -45.91
C LEU A 244 -98.54 19.10 -45.03
N PHE A 245 -99.34 20.14 -44.83
CA PHE A 245 -99.03 21.26 -43.94
C PHE A 245 -98.91 20.80 -42.48
N SER A 246 -99.79 19.92 -41.99
CA SER A 246 -99.67 19.37 -40.63
C SER A 246 -98.49 18.42 -40.49
N ALA A 247 -98.07 17.73 -41.54
CA ALA A 247 -96.84 16.94 -41.54
C ALA A 247 -95.60 17.86 -41.47
N THR A 248 -95.58 18.95 -42.24
CA THR A 248 -94.48 19.94 -42.16
C THR A 248 -94.47 20.67 -40.82
N ILE A 249 -95.64 21.05 -40.28
CA ILE A 249 -95.75 21.66 -38.95
C ILE A 249 -95.34 20.66 -37.87
N ARG A 250 -95.71 19.38 -37.97
CA ARG A 250 -95.28 18.35 -37.01
C ARG A 250 -93.77 18.09 -37.07
N GLU A 251 -93.18 18.19 -38.26
CA GLU A 251 -91.73 18.04 -38.43
C GLU A 251 -90.99 19.25 -37.88
N GLN A 252 -91.49 20.46 -38.11
CA GLN A 252 -90.97 21.67 -37.46
C GLN A 252 -91.20 21.68 -35.95
N ASP A 253 -92.34 21.21 -35.46
CA ASP A 253 -92.61 21.06 -34.02
C ASP A 253 -91.70 20.02 -33.37
N LYS A 254 -91.40 18.91 -34.07
CA LYS A 254 -90.42 17.92 -33.58
C LYS A 254 -89.02 18.52 -33.54
N ALA A 255 -88.62 19.27 -34.58
CA ALA A 255 -87.35 19.98 -34.59
C ALA A 255 -87.29 21.02 -33.46
N TYR A 256 -88.38 21.77 -33.24
CA TYR A 256 -88.50 22.77 -32.20
C TYR A 256 -88.46 22.16 -30.78
N ARG A 257 -89.20 21.07 -30.55
CA ARG A 257 -89.15 20.32 -29.29
C ARG A 257 -87.77 19.73 -29.02
N HIS A 258 -87.12 19.19 -30.04
CA HIS A 258 -85.75 18.68 -29.92
C HIS A 258 -84.76 19.81 -29.60
N THR A 259 -84.90 20.99 -30.21
CA THR A 259 -84.08 22.16 -29.83
C THR A 259 -84.40 22.65 -28.42
N GLN A 260 -85.65 22.62 -27.99
CA GLN A 260 -86.03 22.99 -26.62
C GLN A 260 -85.48 22.00 -25.59
N GLN A 261 -85.56 20.69 -25.86
CA GLN A 261 -84.98 19.66 -25.00
C GLN A 261 -83.47 19.85 -24.85
N LYS A 262 -82.75 20.14 -25.94
CA LYS A 262 -81.32 20.47 -25.87
C LYS A 262 -81.06 21.74 -25.06
N ILE A 263 -81.89 22.76 -25.20
CA ILE A 263 -81.76 24.00 -24.42
C ILE A 263 -82.02 23.72 -22.93
N GLU A 264 -82.98 22.87 -22.59
CA GLU A 264 -83.25 22.45 -21.21
C GLU A 264 -82.13 21.58 -20.64
N GLU A 265 -81.57 20.65 -21.42
CA GLU A 265 -80.37 19.88 -21.07
C GLU A 265 -79.19 20.81 -20.77
N TYR A 266 -78.87 21.73 -21.69
CA TYR A 266 -77.78 22.68 -21.46
C TYR A 266 -78.04 23.55 -20.23
N LYS A 267 -79.27 24.01 -20.01
CA LYS A 267 -79.62 24.78 -18.81
C LYS A 267 -79.45 23.97 -17.53
N ARG A 268 -79.78 22.68 -17.56
CA ARG A 268 -79.59 21.77 -16.43
C ARG A 268 -78.10 21.53 -16.18
N ASP A 269 -77.33 21.23 -17.21
CA ASP A 269 -75.88 21.01 -17.10
C ASP A 269 -75.17 22.28 -16.60
N PHE A 270 -75.59 23.46 -17.06
CA PHE A 270 -75.10 24.74 -16.54
C PHE A 270 -75.50 24.95 -15.08
N ALA A 271 -76.74 24.62 -14.68
CA ALA A 271 -77.16 24.72 -13.29
C ALA A 271 -76.37 23.79 -12.36
N ASP A 272 -76.07 22.57 -12.83
CA ASP A 272 -75.22 21.61 -12.11
C ASP A 272 -73.77 22.12 -12.00
N LEU A 273 -73.24 22.75 -13.06
CA LEU A 273 -71.94 23.44 -13.04
C LEU A 273 -71.89 24.60 -12.05
N PHE A 274 -72.93 25.44 -12.00
CA PHE A 274 -73.05 26.53 -11.03
C PHE A 274 -73.17 26.01 -9.59
N ALA A 275 -73.87 24.89 -9.38
CA ALA A 275 -74.01 24.26 -8.07
C ALA A 275 -72.68 23.67 -7.55
N VAL A 276 -71.86 23.09 -8.43
CA VAL A 276 -70.54 22.54 -8.07
C VAL A 276 -69.49 23.64 -7.90
N ALA A 277 -69.53 24.69 -8.71
CA ALA A 277 -68.55 25.78 -8.67
C ALA A 277 -68.86 26.85 -7.61
N GLY A 278 -70.08 26.91 -7.08
CA GLY A 278 -70.47 27.82 -5.99
C GLY A 278 -70.51 29.32 -6.36
N SER A 279 -70.19 29.66 -7.60
CA SER A 279 -70.18 31.01 -8.19
C SER A 279 -71.38 31.16 -9.11
N THR A 280 -71.92 32.37 -9.28
CA THR A 280 -73.10 32.65 -10.15
C THR A 280 -72.72 33.29 -11.48
N ASP A 281 -71.43 33.56 -11.67
CA ASP A 281 -70.90 34.27 -12.85
C ASP A 281 -70.08 33.31 -13.75
N MET A 282 -70.39 33.32 -15.04
CA MET A 282 -69.84 32.36 -16.01
C MET A 282 -68.36 32.63 -16.27
N ASP A 283 -67.96 33.90 -16.25
CA ASP A 283 -66.56 34.32 -16.41
C ASP A 283 -65.69 33.84 -15.22
N GLU A 284 -66.26 33.75 -14.03
CA GLU A 284 -65.59 33.26 -12.82
C GLU A 284 -65.32 31.74 -12.89
N ILE A 285 -66.26 30.98 -13.47
CA ILE A 285 -66.08 29.54 -13.73
C ILE A 285 -65.06 29.30 -14.84
N ALA A 286 -65.10 30.09 -15.91
CA ALA A 286 -64.13 29.96 -17.00
C ALA A 286 -62.70 30.29 -16.54
N THR A 287 -62.54 31.31 -15.70
CA THR A 287 -61.24 31.70 -15.14
C THR A 287 -60.70 30.68 -14.14
N THR A 288 -61.56 30.13 -13.26
CA THR A 288 -61.16 29.04 -12.35
C THR A 288 -60.84 27.75 -13.08
N PHE A 289 -61.58 27.42 -14.15
CA PHE A 289 -61.26 26.28 -15.01
C PHE A 289 -59.90 26.46 -15.72
N CYS A 290 -59.63 27.64 -16.29
CA CYS A 290 -58.33 27.92 -16.90
C CYS A 290 -57.19 27.85 -15.87
N ALA A 291 -57.41 28.34 -14.64
CA ALA A 291 -56.43 28.26 -13.56
C ALA A 291 -56.14 26.81 -13.16
N ASN A 292 -57.18 25.97 -13.05
CA ASN A 292 -57.02 24.54 -12.76
C ASN A 292 -56.36 23.77 -13.92
N GLU A 293 -56.65 24.15 -15.17
CA GLU A 293 -56.00 23.57 -16.34
C GLU A 293 -54.51 23.94 -16.39
N ASP A 294 -54.18 25.20 -16.12
CA ASP A 294 -52.79 25.67 -15.99
C ASP A 294 -52.05 24.96 -14.86
N GLU A 295 -52.70 24.75 -13.71
CA GLU A 295 -52.13 23.97 -12.61
C GLU A 295 -51.90 22.51 -13.02
N SER A 296 -52.86 21.91 -13.73
CA SER A 296 -52.74 20.55 -14.26
C SER A 296 -51.59 20.42 -15.26
N PHE A 297 -51.39 21.41 -16.14
CA PHE A 297 -50.26 21.46 -17.07
C PHE A 297 -48.92 21.63 -16.35
N ARG A 298 -48.86 22.46 -15.31
CA ARG A 298 -47.67 22.60 -14.46
C ARG A 298 -47.34 21.30 -13.75
N LEU A 299 -48.35 20.64 -13.18
CA LEU A 299 -48.18 19.35 -12.50
C LEU A 299 -47.69 18.28 -13.46
N PHE A 300 -48.27 18.21 -14.68
CA PHE A 300 -47.84 17.29 -15.71
C PHE A 300 -46.38 17.53 -16.12
N THR A 301 -46.00 18.79 -16.32
CA THR A 301 -44.62 19.17 -16.65
C THR A 301 -43.66 18.81 -15.52
N HIS A 302 -44.08 19.02 -14.27
CA HIS A 302 -43.29 18.65 -13.10
C HIS A 302 -43.12 17.13 -13.00
N ILE A 303 -44.19 16.35 -13.16
CA ILE A 303 -44.14 14.88 -13.19
C ILE A 303 -43.20 14.40 -14.31
N GLN A 304 -43.27 15.01 -15.49
CA GLN A 304 -42.39 14.65 -16.60
C GLN A 304 -40.92 14.96 -16.29
N THR A 305 -40.64 16.08 -15.62
CA THR A 305 -39.29 16.45 -15.16
C THR A 305 -38.78 15.46 -14.12
N VAL A 306 -39.60 15.13 -13.10
CA VAL A 306 -39.26 14.16 -12.05
C VAL A 306 -39.04 12.77 -12.64
N ASN A 307 -39.81 12.36 -13.65
CA ASN A 307 -39.60 11.09 -14.35
C ASN A 307 -38.26 11.08 -15.10
N GLN A 308 -37.92 12.16 -15.80
CA GLN A 308 -36.61 12.28 -16.46
C GLN A 308 -35.44 12.28 -15.46
N GLU A 309 -35.60 12.95 -14.33
CA GLU A 309 -34.63 12.92 -13.25
C GLU A 309 -34.49 11.50 -12.68
N THR A 310 -35.59 10.80 -12.47
CA THR A 310 -35.62 9.41 -12.00
C THR A 310 -34.89 8.49 -12.97
N ASP A 311 -35.16 8.59 -14.27
CA ASP A 311 -34.45 7.81 -15.30
C ASP A 311 -32.94 8.11 -15.32
N THR A 312 -32.57 9.37 -15.10
CA THR A 312 -31.17 9.79 -15.05
C THR A 312 -30.47 9.20 -13.82
N VAL A 313 -31.13 9.24 -12.66
CA VAL A 313 -30.62 8.64 -11.41
C VAL A 313 -30.52 7.13 -11.55
N GLN A 314 -31.51 6.47 -12.17
CA GLN A 314 -31.50 5.04 -12.44
C GLN A 314 -30.29 4.63 -13.31
N GLN A 315 -30.00 5.39 -14.38
CA GLN A 315 -28.83 5.14 -15.23
C GLN A 315 -27.51 5.34 -14.49
N GLN A 316 -27.44 6.34 -13.60
CA GLN A 316 -26.26 6.55 -12.76
C GLN A 316 -26.08 5.40 -11.76
N PHE A 317 -27.17 4.91 -11.18
CA PHE A 317 -27.16 3.76 -10.28
C PHE A 317 -26.67 2.49 -10.99
N GLU A 318 -27.17 2.20 -12.19
CA GLU A 318 -26.72 1.05 -12.99
C GLU A 318 -25.23 1.12 -13.33
N LYS A 319 -24.74 2.31 -13.71
CA LYS A 319 -23.29 2.55 -13.95
C LYS A 319 -22.48 2.31 -12.68
N LEU A 320 -22.94 2.83 -11.55
CA LEU A 320 -22.22 2.67 -10.28
C LEU A 320 -22.19 1.20 -9.84
N CYS A 321 -23.29 0.46 -10.01
CA CYS A 321 -23.31 -0.98 -9.76
C CYS A 321 -22.34 -1.74 -10.67
N ALA A 322 -22.26 -1.38 -11.96
CA ALA A 322 -21.30 -1.98 -12.88
C ALA A 322 -19.84 -1.67 -12.48
N ASP A 323 -19.55 -0.44 -12.07
CA ASP A 323 -18.22 -0.03 -11.59
C ASP A 323 -17.85 -0.77 -10.30
N ILE A 324 -18.77 -0.92 -9.35
CA ILE A 324 -18.55 -1.69 -8.12
C ILE A 324 -18.19 -3.14 -8.45
N GLN A 325 -18.95 -3.79 -9.35
CA GLN A 325 -18.66 -5.16 -9.77
C GLN A 325 -17.29 -5.27 -10.44
N ALA A 326 -16.93 -4.32 -11.30
CA ALA A 326 -15.62 -4.29 -11.95
C ALA A 326 -14.48 -4.15 -10.92
N TYR A 327 -14.63 -3.29 -9.92
CA TYR A 327 -13.65 -3.14 -8.84
C TYR A 327 -13.55 -4.38 -7.94
N GLU A 328 -14.68 -5.05 -7.66
CA GLU A 328 -14.67 -6.32 -6.92
C GLU A 328 -13.98 -7.44 -7.70
N ASP A 329 -14.18 -7.51 -9.01
CA ASP A 329 -13.51 -8.48 -9.89
C ASP A 329 -12.01 -8.23 -10.00
N GLU A 330 -11.62 -6.96 -10.19
CA GLU A 330 -10.22 -6.56 -10.20
C GLU A 330 -9.56 -6.85 -8.84
N GLY A 331 -10.25 -6.54 -7.74
CA GLY A 331 -9.82 -6.86 -6.38
C GLY A 331 -9.62 -8.35 -6.16
N ARG A 332 -10.60 -9.18 -6.57
CA ARG A 332 -10.50 -10.65 -6.50
C ARG A 332 -9.39 -11.22 -7.39
N SER A 333 -9.14 -10.62 -8.56
CA SER A 333 -8.06 -11.04 -9.45
C SER A 333 -6.69 -10.73 -8.85
N LYS A 334 -6.50 -9.52 -8.31
CA LYS A 334 -5.26 -9.11 -7.65
C LYS A 334 -4.98 -9.92 -6.39
N GLU A 335 -5.99 -10.21 -5.58
CA GLU A 335 -5.82 -11.04 -4.39
C GLU A 335 -5.47 -12.49 -4.77
N ARG A 336 -6.11 -13.05 -5.81
CA ARG A 336 -5.72 -14.38 -6.33
C ARG A 336 -4.28 -14.41 -6.81
N ALA A 337 -3.83 -13.41 -7.56
CA ALA A 337 -2.44 -13.31 -8.02
C ALA A 337 -1.47 -13.22 -6.83
N ARG A 338 -1.79 -12.41 -5.82
CA ARG A 338 -0.97 -12.26 -4.60
C ARG A 338 -0.89 -13.55 -3.79
N VAL A 339 -2.00 -14.28 -3.66
CA VAL A 339 -2.03 -15.58 -2.98
C VAL A 339 -1.19 -16.60 -3.73
N GLN A 340 -1.26 -16.61 -5.06
CA GLN A 340 -0.46 -17.50 -5.90
C GLN A 340 1.04 -17.20 -5.76
N GLU A 341 1.46 -15.93 -5.86
CA GLU A 341 2.85 -15.51 -5.65
C GLU A 341 3.35 -15.90 -4.26
N LYS A 342 2.52 -15.71 -3.22
CA LYS A 342 2.86 -16.13 -1.87
C LYS A 342 3.05 -17.66 -1.77
N LEU A 343 2.18 -18.44 -2.41
CA LEU A 343 2.27 -19.90 -2.42
C LEU A 343 3.57 -20.36 -3.10
N GLU A 344 3.94 -19.73 -4.22
CA GLU A 344 5.18 -20.01 -4.95
C GLU A 344 6.42 -19.66 -4.11
N LEU A 345 6.40 -18.52 -3.41
CA LEU A 345 7.47 -18.14 -2.49
C LEU A 345 7.56 -19.11 -1.29
N ASP A 346 6.43 -19.49 -0.69
CA ASP A 346 6.39 -20.44 0.42
C ASP A 346 6.92 -21.82 -0.01
N GLN A 347 6.58 -22.28 -1.22
CA GLN A 347 7.14 -23.50 -1.81
C GLN A 347 8.66 -23.38 -2.03
N GLY A 348 9.13 -22.29 -2.63
CA GLY A 348 10.56 -22.07 -2.84
C GLY A 348 11.37 -22.05 -1.52
N VAL A 349 10.78 -21.54 -0.44
CA VAL A 349 11.40 -21.58 0.90
C VAL A 349 11.47 -23.01 1.45
N VAL A 350 10.46 -23.84 1.19
CA VAL A 350 10.46 -25.25 1.60
C VAL A 350 11.53 -26.02 0.83
N ASP A 351 11.60 -25.84 -0.49
CA ASP A 351 12.57 -26.52 -1.35
C ASP A 351 14.00 -26.12 -0.98
N ALA A 352 14.27 -24.83 -0.78
CA ALA A 352 15.58 -24.34 -0.34
C ALA A 352 15.99 -24.86 1.05
N LYS A 353 15.03 -25.04 1.96
CA LYS A 353 15.30 -25.65 3.27
C LYS A 353 15.66 -27.13 3.15
N GLU A 354 14.97 -27.84 2.27
CA GLU A 354 15.21 -29.26 2.04
C GLU A 354 16.57 -29.48 1.37
N GLU A 355 16.94 -28.66 0.38
CA GLU A 355 18.27 -28.68 -0.24
C GLU A 355 19.36 -28.38 0.80
N ASN A 356 19.20 -27.35 1.62
CA ASN A 356 20.16 -27.01 2.67
C ASN A 356 20.29 -28.13 3.71
N ARG A 357 19.19 -28.81 4.05
CA ARG A 357 19.21 -30.00 4.93
C ARG A 357 20.03 -31.13 4.31
N GLN A 358 19.87 -31.37 3.01
CA GLN A 358 20.64 -32.39 2.28
C GLN A 358 22.13 -32.05 2.25
N LEU A 359 22.49 -30.79 1.96
CA LEU A 359 23.88 -30.32 2.00
C LEU A 359 24.49 -30.43 3.40
N MET A 360 23.74 -30.13 4.46
CA MET A 360 24.22 -30.33 5.83
C MET A 360 24.49 -31.80 6.14
N ILE A 361 23.63 -32.71 5.70
CA ILE A 361 23.85 -34.15 5.89
C ILE A 361 25.11 -34.60 5.15
N GLN A 362 25.28 -34.17 3.90
CA GLN A 362 26.48 -34.47 3.11
C GLN A 362 27.74 -33.93 3.78
N ALA A 363 27.74 -32.68 4.25
CA ALA A 363 28.87 -32.08 4.96
C ALA A 363 29.24 -32.86 6.24
N VAL A 364 28.25 -33.33 7.00
CA VAL A 364 28.48 -34.16 8.19
C VAL A 364 29.09 -35.51 7.82
N ASP A 365 28.63 -36.14 6.75
CA ASP A 365 29.17 -37.42 6.29
C ASP A 365 30.60 -37.27 5.74
N GLU A 366 30.86 -36.21 4.97
CA GLU A 366 32.22 -35.83 4.54
C GLU A 366 33.14 -35.60 5.74
N GLN A 367 32.70 -34.87 6.77
CA GLN A 367 33.48 -34.66 7.99
C GLN A 367 33.79 -35.97 8.73
N LYS A 368 32.84 -36.92 8.78
CA LYS A 368 33.11 -38.27 9.33
C LYS A 368 34.19 -38.99 8.53
N THR A 369 34.22 -38.84 7.20
CA THR A 369 35.27 -39.45 6.38
C THR A 369 36.64 -38.85 6.69
N VAL A 370 36.72 -37.53 6.86
CA VAL A 370 37.96 -36.83 7.25
C VAL A 370 38.44 -37.30 8.63
N MET A 371 37.53 -37.40 9.61
CA MET A 371 37.87 -37.94 10.94
C MET A 371 38.37 -39.39 10.88
N ASN A 372 37.78 -40.22 10.02
CA ASN A 372 38.23 -41.59 9.83
C ASN A 372 39.63 -41.65 9.20
N ILE A 373 39.93 -40.76 8.25
CA ILE A 373 41.27 -40.59 7.69
C ILE A 373 42.23 -40.16 8.79
N ALA A 374 41.90 -39.14 9.59
CA ALA A 374 42.71 -38.64 10.70
C ALA A 374 43.11 -39.75 11.68
N LYS A 375 42.16 -40.62 12.05
CA LYS A 375 42.40 -41.80 12.90
C LYS A 375 43.36 -42.79 12.25
N ARG A 376 43.21 -43.07 10.95
CA ARG A 376 44.12 -43.97 10.21
C ARG A 376 45.52 -43.39 10.08
N VAL A 377 45.63 -42.09 9.80
CA VAL A 377 46.91 -41.35 9.74
C VAL A 377 47.61 -41.38 11.09
N SER A 378 46.88 -41.10 12.18
CA SER A 378 47.40 -41.24 13.55
C SER A 378 47.93 -42.66 13.80
N GLY A 379 47.14 -43.68 13.45
CA GLY A 379 47.53 -45.08 13.61
C GLY A 379 48.79 -45.46 12.81
N LEU A 380 48.95 -44.93 11.60
CA LEU A 380 50.15 -45.15 10.77
C LEU A 380 51.37 -44.40 11.32
N PHE A 381 51.18 -43.16 11.77
CA PHE A 381 52.22 -42.33 12.37
C PHE A 381 52.91 -43.04 13.54
N TYR A 382 52.12 -43.61 14.45
CA TYR A 382 52.64 -44.40 15.58
C TYR A 382 53.22 -45.76 15.15
N LYS A 383 52.57 -46.48 14.22
CA LYS A 383 53.05 -47.81 13.75
C LYS A 383 54.41 -47.76 13.06
N ILE A 384 54.69 -46.69 12.31
CA ILE A 384 55.93 -46.52 11.53
C ILE A 384 57.02 -45.81 12.39
N ASN A 385 56.69 -45.51 13.65
CA ASN A 385 57.56 -44.83 14.62
C ASN A 385 58.13 -43.51 14.06
N CYS A 386 57.23 -42.67 13.54
CA CYS A 386 57.60 -41.38 12.94
C CYS A 386 58.13 -40.38 13.99
N GLU A 387 57.89 -40.64 15.28
CA GLU A 387 58.41 -39.87 16.43
C GLU A 387 59.95 -39.78 16.41
N SER A 388 60.63 -40.86 16.00
CA SER A 388 62.09 -40.90 15.84
C SER A 388 62.62 -39.90 14.79
N LEU A 389 61.80 -39.52 13.81
CA LEU A 389 62.15 -38.52 12.79
C LEU A 389 61.98 -37.08 13.31
N LEU A 390 61.05 -36.88 14.24
CA LEU A 390 60.78 -35.60 14.90
C LEU A 390 61.82 -35.28 15.97
N GLU A 391 62.24 -36.28 16.77
CA GLU A 391 63.29 -36.10 17.79
C GLU A 391 64.62 -35.64 17.20
N GLY A 392 65.02 -36.21 16.05
CA GLY A 392 66.27 -35.88 15.36
C GLY A 392 66.31 -34.50 14.69
N ARG A 393 65.17 -33.81 14.52
CA ARG A 393 65.07 -32.50 13.84
C ARG A 393 64.82 -31.31 14.77
N SER A 394 64.80 -31.53 16.09
CA SER A 394 64.57 -30.50 17.13
C SER A 394 65.58 -29.33 17.13
N SER A 395 66.64 -29.38 16.31
CA SER A 395 67.69 -28.35 16.25
C SER A 395 67.53 -27.33 15.11
N GLN A 396 66.62 -27.50 14.14
CA GLN A 396 66.46 -26.53 13.05
C GLN A 396 65.02 -26.03 12.96
N GLY A 397 64.83 -24.77 13.36
CA GLY A 397 63.55 -24.09 13.39
C GLY A 397 62.86 -24.06 12.02
N GLY A 398 61.70 -24.70 11.95
CA GLY A 398 60.81 -24.62 10.80
C GLY A 398 59.67 -25.64 10.86
N GLY A 399 58.51 -25.22 11.37
CA GLY A 399 57.20 -25.87 11.19
C GLY A 399 56.94 -27.18 11.94
N LEU A 400 57.92 -28.09 12.05
CA LEU A 400 57.71 -29.46 12.55
C LEU A 400 57.70 -29.60 14.08
N ALA A 401 58.27 -28.64 14.82
CA ALA A 401 58.24 -28.64 16.28
C ALA A 401 56.83 -28.47 16.87
N PHE A 402 55.86 -28.02 16.06
CA PHE A 402 54.46 -27.84 16.50
C PHE A 402 53.62 -29.13 16.44
N LEU A 403 54.13 -30.17 15.76
CA LEU A 403 53.46 -31.47 15.62
C LEU A 403 53.73 -32.41 16.81
N ASN A 404 54.70 -32.06 17.67
CA ASN A 404 54.98 -32.84 18.87
C ASN A 404 53.88 -32.61 19.92
N GLY A 405 53.03 -33.62 20.11
CA GLY A 405 51.98 -33.64 21.13
C GLY A 405 50.59 -33.17 20.68
N GLN A 406 50.39 -32.79 19.41
CA GLN A 406 49.06 -32.51 18.87
C GLN A 406 48.43 -33.75 18.20
N SER A 407 47.15 -33.99 18.46
CA SER A 407 46.36 -35.00 17.75
C SER A 407 46.20 -34.64 16.28
N VAL A 408 46.01 -35.66 15.44
CA VAL A 408 45.76 -35.45 14.02
C VAL A 408 44.33 -34.90 13.83
N ASP A 409 44.25 -33.66 13.37
CA ASP A 409 43.04 -32.88 13.11
C ASP A 409 43.01 -32.44 11.62
N GLU A 410 41.85 -32.02 11.12
CA GLU A 410 41.61 -31.69 9.71
C GLU A 410 42.63 -30.72 9.09
N ASN A 411 43.12 -29.73 9.86
CA ASN A 411 44.11 -28.76 9.40
C ASN A 411 45.55 -29.30 9.33
N ASN A 412 45.84 -30.40 10.03
CA ASN A 412 47.20 -30.94 10.18
C ASN A 412 47.38 -32.32 9.54
N ILE A 413 46.30 -33.01 9.14
CA ILE A 413 46.31 -34.34 8.47
C ILE A 413 47.32 -34.39 7.32
N LEU A 414 47.32 -33.39 6.45
CA LEU A 414 48.23 -33.32 5.29
C LEU A 414 49.70 -33.21 5.71
N GLN A 415 49.98 -32.50 6.80
CA GLN A 415 51.35 -32.34 7.32
C GLN A 415 51.83 -33.65 7.96
N PHE A 416 50.99 -34.33 8.73
CA PHE A 416 51.30 -35.66 9.27
C PHE A 416 51.51 -36.71 8.16
N MET A 417 50.70 -36.68 7.11
CA MET A 417 50.89 -37.55 5.94
C MET A 417 52.24 -37.34 5.25
N GLY A 418 52.69 -36.09 5.09
CA GLY A 418 54.01 -35.79 4.53
C GLY A 418 55.17 -36.33 5.37
N VAL A 419 55.05 -36.27 6.71
CA VAL A 419 56.06 -36.87 7.62
C VAL A 419 56.07 -38.39 7.54
N ILE A 420 54.89 -39.01 7.45
CA ILE A 420 54.76 -40.47 7.26
C ILE A 420 55.42 -40.90 5.94
N GLU A 421 55.22 -40.14 4.86
CA GLU A 421 55.86 -40.40 3.56
C GLU A 421 57.40 -40.32 3.64
N GLU A 422 57.93 -39.28 4.27
CA GLU A 422 59.39 -39.13 4.47
C GLU A 422 59.97 -40.30 5.29
N ARG A 423 59.25 -40.74 6.33
CA ARG A 423 59.67 -41.88 7.14
C ARG A 423 59.57 -43.21 6.39
N ALA A 424 58.48 -43.43 5.65
CA ALA A 424 58.29 -44.65 4.86
C ALA A 424 59.36 -44.78 3.77
N THR A 425 59.68 -43.69 3.07
CA THR A 425 60.76 -43.67 2.07
C THR A 425 62.13 -43.92 2.70
N GLN A 426 62.38 -43.43 3.92
CA GLN A 426 63.61 -43.74 4.65
C GLN A 426 63.70 -45.23 5.01
N ILE A 427 62.64 -45.83 5.55
CA ILE A 427 62.61 -47.26 5.89
C ILE A 427 62.84 -48.12 4.64
N VAL A 428 62.20 -47.79 3.51
CA VAL A 428 62.43 -48.48 2.24
C VAL A 428 63.89 -48.34 1.80
N ARG A 429 64.46 -47.14 1.89
CA ARG A 429 65.87 -46.88 1.54
C ARG A 429 66.84 -47.66 2.42
N ASP A 430 66.57 -47.74 3.71
CA ASP A 430 67.41 -48.47 4.68
C ASP A 430 67.27 -49.99 4.48
N HIS A 431 66.08 -50.49 4.15
CA HIS A 431 65.87 -51.89 3.78
C HIS A 431 66.60 -52.26 2.48
N VAL A 432 66.56 -51.41 1.45
CA VAL A 432 67.31 -51.61 0.20
C VAL A 432 68.82 -51.59 0.45
N LYS A 433 69.32 -50.70 1.32
CA LYS A 433 70.73 -50.68 1.74
C LYS A 433 71.12 -51.93 2.52
N SER A 434 70.26 -52.40 3.43
CA SER A 434 70.49 -53.64 4.20
C SER A 434 70.51 -54.87 3.28
N LEU A 435 69.62 -54.95 2.28
CA LEU A 435 69.67 -55.98 1.24
C LEU A 435 70.94 -55.90 0.39
N ALA A 436 71.41 -54.70 0.07
CA ALA A 436 72.67 -54.51 -0.66
C ALA A 436 73.90 -54.89 0.19
N GLN A 437 73.86 -54.66 1.51
CA GLN A 437 74.91 -55.06 2.46
C GLN A 437 74.90 -56.57 2.75
N GLN A 438 73.72 -57.18 2.90
CA GLN A 438 73.57 -58.64 2.97
C GLN A 438 73.94 -59.33 1.65
N GLY A 439 73.82 -58.63 0.51
CA GLY A 439 74.35 -59.05 -0.77
C GLY A 439 75.88 -58.98 -0.89
N ALA A 440 76.58 -58.28 0.02
CA ALA A 440 78.02 -58.09 -0.02
C ALA A 440 78.83 -59.16 0.76
N GLU A 441 78.23 -59.91 1.67
CA GLU A 441 78.86 -61.07 2.34
C GLU A 441 78.39 -62.44 1.82
N GLY A 442 77.58 -62.45 0.76
CA GLY A 442 76.92 -63.66 0.26
C GLY A 442 76.97 -63.83 -1.26
N GLN A 443 78.12 -63.62 -1.91
CA GLN A 443 78.26 -63.99 -3.32
C GLN A 443 78.36 -65.52 -3.49
N ARG A 444 77.23 -66.23 -3.52
CA ARG A 444 77.06 -67.41 -4.38
C ARG A 444 75.59 -67.61 -4.82
N ARG A 445 75.35 -67.27 -6.10
CA ARG A 445 74.32 -67.81 -7.03
C ARG A 445 72.89 -67.29 -6.77
N ARG A 446 72.12 -66.71 -7.71
CA ARG A 446 72.04 -66.85 -9.17
C ARG A 446 71.43 -65.60 -9.84
N LYS A 447 71.88 -65.38 -11.09
CA LYS A 447 71.19 -64.92 -12.32
C LYS A 447 70.18 -63.76 -12.24
N SER A 448 70.65 -62.64 -12.81
CA SER A 448 69.92 -61.73 -13.69
C SER A 448 68.56 -62.21 -14.23
N ILE A 449 67.52 -61.41 -14.00
CA ILE A 449 66.47 -61.19 -14.99
C ILE A 449 66.31 -59.68 -15.13
N SER A 450 66.73 -59.18 -16.28
CA SER A 450 66.36 -57.89 -16.84
C SER A 450 65.42 -58.14 -18.01
N LEU A 451 64.72 -57.08 -18.40
CA LEU A 451 63.78 -56.88 -19.50
C LEU A 451 62.32 -57.29 -19.21
N THR A 452 61.37 -56.36 -19.12
CA THR A 452 60.81 -55.47 -20.16
C THR A 452 60.14 -56.19 -21.33
N GLN A 453 58.86 -55.83 -21.53
CA GLN A 453 58.02 -55.93 -22.73
C GLN A 453 57.25 -57.24 -23.07
N SER A 454 55.92 -57.09 -22.94
CA SER A 454 54.87 -57.39 -23.94
C SER A 454 54.23 -58.78 -24.01
N LEU A 455 52.94 -58.83 -23.64
CA LEU A 455 51.81 -59.51 -24.32
C LEU A 455 50.53 -58.96 -23.65
N ALA A 456 49.65 -58.14 -24.25
CA ALA A 456 48.86 -58.25 -25.48
C ALA A 456 47.73 -59.31 -25.41
N GLY A 457 46.50 -58.81 -25.18
CA GLY A 457 45.19 -59.43 -25.52
C GLY A 457 44.56 -60.34 -24.45
N SER A 458 43.26 -60.35 -24.16
CA SER A 458 42.07 -59.57 -24.59
C SER A 458 40.87 -60.06 -23.75
N MET A 459 39.76 -59.29 -23.77
CA MET A 459 38.39 -59.55 -23.27
C MET A 459 38.09 -58.96 -21.88
N ASP A 460 37.43 -57.80 -21.73
CA ASP A 460 36.12 -57.27 -22.21
C ASP A 460 35.05 -57.37 -21.12
N ALA A 461 34.78 -56.23 -20.47
CA ALA A 461 33.47 -55.86 -19.92
C ALA A 461 33.43 -54.34 -19.61
N ALA A 462 32.99 -53.58 -20.62
CA ALA A 462 32.19 -52.36 -20.59
C ALA A 462 32.35 -51.33 -19.44
N ILE A 463 33.15 -50.28 -19.70
CA ILE A 463 32.85 -48.90 -19.25
C ILE A 463 33.01 -47.98 -20.46
N THR A 464 31.88 -47.63 -21.08
CA THR A 464 31.78 -46.63 -22.14
C THR A 464 31.19 -45.35 -21.57
N GLY A 465 31.98 -44.26 -21.62
CA GLY A 465 31.52 -42.89 -21.36
C GLY A 465 32.68 -41.91 -21.57
N LYS A 466 32.66 -41.23 -22.72
CA LYS A 466 33.76 -40.48 -23.36
C LYS A 466 34.30 -39.28 -22.54
N PRO A 467 35.56 -38.86 -22.80
CA PRO A 467 36.06 -37.57 -22.36
C PRO A 467 35.43 -36.47 -23.24
N VAL A 468 34.79 -35.49 -22.62
CA VAL A 468 34.29 -34.31 -23.33
C VAL A 468 35.47 -33.37 -23.56
N ALA A 469 35.79 -33.21 -24.84
CA ALA A 469 36.62 -32.14 -25.34
C ALA A 469 36.00 -30.79 -24.96
N LEU A 470 36.85 -29.92 -24.42
CA LEU A 470 36.58 -28.51 -24.25
C LEU A 470 36.61 -27.86 -25.64
N GLU A 471 35.53 -28.01 -26.40
CA GLU A 471 35.28 -27.18 -27.58
C GLU A 471 34.60 -25.90 -27.12
N MET A 472 35.32 -24.82 -27.37
CA MET A 472 34.83 -23.45 -27.40
C MET A 472 33.72 -23.37 -28.45
N PHE A 473 32.50 -23.07 -28.01
CA PHE A 473 31.49 -22.48 -28.87
C PHE A 473 31.13 -21.12 -28.28
N ASP A 474 31.45 -20.10 -29.07
CA ASP A 474 30.87 -18.78 -29.07
C ASP A 474 29.35 -18.85 -28.85
N SER A 475 28.88 -18.10 -27.87
CA SER A 475 27.60 -17.43 -27.96
C SER A 475 27.80 -16.04 -27.37
N ASP A 476 28.24 -15.14 -28.26
CA ASP A 476 27.81 -13.75 -28.23
C ASP A 476 26.31 -13.71 -27.93
N GLU A 477 25.96 -13.05 -26.83
CA GLU A 477 24.91 -12.02 -26.81
C GLU A 477 25.09 -11.28 -25.47
N GLU A 478 25.95 -10.27 -25.53
CA GLU A 478 25.83 -9.08 -24.70
C GLU A 478 24.42 -8.52 -24.90
N ASP A 479 23.65 -8.39 -23.82
CA ASP A 479 22.72 -7.27 -23.65
C ASP A 479 22.72 -6.90 -22.15
N ASP A 480 23.79 -6.18 -21.81
CA ASP A 480 23.81 -5.18 -20.76
C ASP A 480 22.83 -4.05 -21.13
N ASP A 481 21.55 -4.25 -20.83
CA ASP A 481 20.63 -3.13 -20.64
C ASP A 481 20.49 -2.88 -19.14
N GLY A 482 21.46 -2.09 -18.64
CA GLY A 482 21.46 -1.58 -17.30
C GLY A 482 20.17 -0.88 -16.91
N ASP A 483 20.02 -0.68 -15.60
CA ASP A 483 19.03 0.17 -14.95
C ASP A 483 19.00 1.58 -15.58
N LYS A 484 18.31 1.72 -16.72
CA LYS A 484 17.87 3.00 -17.26
C LYS A 484 16.70 3.42 -16.41
N VAL A 485 17.01 4.22 -15.39
CA VAL A 485 16.05 5.16 -14.80
C VAL A 485 15.39 5.89 -15.97
N LEU A 486 14.12 5.56 -16.27
CA LEU A 486 13.36 6.21 -17.32
C LEU A 486 13.32 7.71 -17.03
N THR A 487 14.08 8.48 -17.79
CA THR A 487 13.97 9.93 -17.79
C THR A 487 12.57 10.30 -18.29
N ARG A 488 12.02 11.36 -17.70
CA ARG A 488 10.65 11.87 -17.89
C ARG A 488 10.21 11.98 -19.36
N ASP A 489 11.14 12.12 -20.29
CA ASP A 489 10.88 12.22 -21.73
C ASP A 489 10.56 10.88 -22.39
N ALA A 490 11.09 9.77 -21.90
CA ALA A 490 10.77 8.42 -22.38
C ALA A 490 9.34 8.00 -22.00
N ILE A 491 8.87 8.41 -20.82
CA ILE A 491 7.48 8.22 -20.37
C ILE A 491 6.53 9.10 -21.20
N MET A 492 6.92 10.33 -21.53
CA MET A 492 6.11 11.22 -22.39
C MET A 492 5.96 10.69 -23.81
N ASN A 493 6.98 10.02 -24.36
CA ASN A 493 6.90 9.43 -25.71
C ASN A 493 6.07 8.14 -25.74
N SER A 494 6.08 7.30 -24.70
CA SER A 494 5.18 6.14 -24.63
C SER A 494 3.71 6.54 -24.45
N VAL A 495 3.46 7.65 -23.74
CA VAL A 495 2.14 8.28 -23.64
C VAL A 495 1.70 8.88 -24.97
N LYS A 496 2.59 9.52 -25.74
CA LYS A 496 2.25 10.01 -27.09
C LYS A 496 1.92 8.88 -28.06
N ASN A 497 2.69 7.78 -28.05
CA ASN A 497 2.42 6.64 -28.93
C ASN A 497 1.12 5.90 -28.56
N THR A 498 0.75 5.84 -27.27
CA THR A 498 -0.53 5.26 -26.85
C THR A 498 -1.73 6.15 -27.19
N PHE A 499 -1.54 7.46 -27.35
CA PHE A 499 -2.55 8.38 -27.89
C PHE A 499 -2.66 8.34 -29.42
N GLU A 500 -1.61 7.96 -30.16
CA GLU A 500 -1.67 7.80 -31.62
C GLU A 500 -2.30 6.46 -32.05
N VAL A 501 -2.15 5.39 -31.26
CA VAL A 501 -2.76 4.07 -31.55
C VAL A 501 -4.28 4.04 -31.27
N LYS A 502 -4.79 4.92 -30.41
CA LYS A 502 -6.24 5.16 -30.26
C LYS A 502 -6.63 6.34 -31.14
N GLY A 503 -7.00 6.05 -32.39
CA GLY A 503 -7.39 7.03 -33.42
C GLY A 503 -8.51 8.00 -33.02
N LEU A 504 -8.18 9.01 -32.22
CA LEU A 504 -9.00 10.17 -31.91
C LEU A 504 -8.24 11.42 -32.34
N SER A 505 -8.25 11.65 -33.65
CA SER A 505 -7.89 12.95 -34.20
C SER A 505 -8.96 13.99 -33.79
N PRO A 506 -8.58 15.15 -33.24
CA PRO A 506 -9.54 16.22 -32.97
C PRO A 506 -9.94 16.87 -34.30
N LYS A 507 -11.18 16.64 -34.74
CA LYS A 507 -11.80 17.42 -35.81
C LYS A 507 -11.88 18.89 -35.37
N ARG A 508 -10.97 19.71 -35.89
CA ARG A 508 -11.15 21.17 -35.97
C ARG A 508 -12.42 21.46 -36.78
N ARG A 509 -13.42 22.06 -36.15
CA ARG A 509 -14.47 22.80 -36.87
C ARG A 509 -14.24 24.29 -36.68
N LYS A 510 -14.21 24.97 -37.82
CA LYS A 510 -14.46 26.41 -37.98
C LYS A 510 -15.90 26.72 -37.63
#